data_AF-A0A6V7J7C7-F1
#
_entry.id   AF-A0A6V7J7C7-F1
#
_cell.length_a   1.000
_cell.length_b   1.000
_cell.length_c   1.000
_cell.angle_alpha   90.00
_cell.angle_beta   90.00
_cell.angle_gamma   90.00
#
_symmetry.space_group_name_H-M   'P 1'
#
loop_
_entity.id
_entity.type
_entity.pdbx_description
1 polymer ?
#
loop_
_entity_poly.entity_id
_entity_poly.type
_entity_poly.pdbx_seq_one_letter_code
_entity_poly.pdbx_strand_id
1 'polypeptide(L)'
;SLLEGLLQRDVSSRLGCRGRGADELKEHPFFTGIDWQQVYLQKYTPPFVPPRGEVNAADAFDIGSFDEEDTKGIKLTDADQELYKNFPLVISERWQGEVAETVFETINNEADKLENKKKAKQKLRFDADEKGSDCILHGYIKKLGGPFASAWQTRYAKLYPNRLELHPESTTKPELVFLDQ
;
A
#
# COMPACT_ATOMS: atom_id res chain seq x y z
N SER A 1 -19.09 -38.76 -16.91
CA SER A 1 -19.33 -38.19 -15.56
C SER A 1 -18.37 -37.02 -15.30
N LEU A 2 -18.53 -36.25 -14.20
CA LEU A 2 -17.66 -35.11 -13.89
C LEU A 2 -16.18 -35.54 -13.80
N LEU A 3 -15.92 -36.58 -13.00
CA LEU A 3 -14.56 -37.08 -12.76
C LEU A 3 -13.90 -37.63 -14.02
N GLU A 4 -14.63 -38.38 -14.86
CA GLU A 4 -14.11 -38.86 -16.15
C GLU A 4 -13.72 -37.72 -17.08
N GLY A 5 -14.49 -36.62 -17.09
CA GLY A 5 -14.20 -35.44 -17.91
C GLY A 5 -12.96 -34.69 -17.42
N LEU A 6 -12.84 -34.51 -16.10
CA LEU A 6 -11.69 -33.84 -15.48
C LEU A 6 -10.41 -34.67 -15.59
N LEU A 7 -10.51 -36.00 -15.52
CA LEU A 7 -9.36 -36.93 -15.52
C LEU A 7 -8.99 -37.46 -16.91
N GLN A 8 -9.51 -36.86 -17.99
CA GLN A 8 -9.04 -37.18 -19.34
C GLN A 8 -7.53 -36.91 -19.46
N ARG A 9 -6.77 -37.93 -19.86
CA ARG A 9 -5.31 -37.83 -20.06
C ARG A 9 -4.97 -36.78 -21.12
N ASP A 10 -5.68 -36.82 -22.23
CA ASP A 10 -5.56 -35.84 -23.30
C ASP A 10 -6.22 -34.51 -22.92
N VAL A 11 -5.46 -33.42 -23.02
CA VAL A 11 -5.90 -32.05 -22.69
C VAL A 11 -7.01 -31.60 -23.64
N SER A 12 -6.95 -31.98 -24.93
CA SER A 12 -7.97 -31.57 -25.91
C SER A 12 -9.35 -32.16 -25.60
N SER A 13 -9.36 -33.31 -24.92
CA SER A 13 -10.55 -34.00 -24.47
C SER A 13 -10.96 -33.65 -23.03
N ARG A 14 -10.12 -32.95 -22.26
CA ARG A 14 -10.35 -32.66 -20.84
C ARG A 14 -11.39 -31.57 -20.64
N LEU A 15 -12.31 -31.80 -19.70
CA LEU A 15 -13.32 -30.81 -19.32
C LEU A 15 -12.64 -29.56 -18.75
N GLY A 16 -12.96 -28.39 -19.30
CA GLY A 16 -12.35 -27.12 -18.95
C GLY A 16 -11.16 -26.71 -19.81
N CYS A 17 -10.80 -27.54 -20.80
CA CYS A 17 -9.64 -27.30 -21.66
C CYS A 17 -10.01 -27.17 -23.14
N ARG A 18 -11.30 -27.06 -23.46
CA ARG A 18 -11.82 -27.00 -24.84
C ARG A 18 -12.12 -25.57 -25.31
N GLY A 19 -11.52 -24.58 -24.63
CA GLY A 19 -11.52 -23.17 -25.01
C GLY A 19 -12.44 -22.27 -24.17
N ARG A 20 -13.35 -22.81 -23.34
CA ARG A 20 -14.22 -21.99 -22.47
C ARG A 20 -13.85 -22.06 -20.98
N GLY A 21 -12.83 -22.84 -20.63
CA GLY A 21 -12.28 -22.84 -19.27
C GLY A 21 -13.29 -23.27 -18.22
N ALA A 22 -13.43 -22.48 -17.16
CA ALA A 22 -14.31 -22.78 -16.03
C ALA A 22 -15.79 -22.93 -16.43
N ASP A 23 -16.24 -22.28 -17.50
CA ASP A 23 -17.65 -22.34 -17.88
C ASP A 23 -18.06 -23.74 -18.35
N GLU A 24 -17.14 -24.52 -18.93
CA GLU A 24 -17.39 -25.93 -19.27
C GLU A 24 -17.66 -26.78 -18.01
N LEU A 25 -17.01 -26.45 -16.89
CA LEU A 25 -17.24 -27.12 -15.61
C LEU A 25 -18.58 -26.69 -15.03
N LYS A 26 -18.87 -25.38 -15.08
CA LYS A 26 -20.11 -24.80 -14.55
C LYS A 26 -21.37 -25.33 -15.23
N GLU A 27 -21.26 -25.67 -16.51
CA GLU A 27 -22.33 -26.25 -17.33
C GLU A 27 -22.51 -27.77 -17.11
N HIS A 28 -21.60 -28.43 -16.39
CA HIS A 28 -21.66 -29.88 -16.23
C HIS A 28 -22.88 -30.30 -15.38
N PRO A 29 -23.62 -31.36 -15.75
CA PRO A 29 -24.86 -31.77 -15.06
C PRO A 29 -24.74 -32.04 -13.55
N PHE A 30 -23.53 -32.34 -13.07
CA PHE A 30 -23.25 -32.46 -11.63
C PHE A 30 -23.62 -31.20 -10.83
N PHE A 31 -23.46 -30.01 -11.44
CA PHE A 31 -23.80 -28.72 -10.82
C PHE A 31 -25.19 -28.22 -11.20
N THR A 32 -26.07 -29.10 -11.71
CA THR A 32 -27.46 -28.72 -12.01
C THR A 32 -28.15 -28.18 -10.76
N GLY A 33 -28.74 -27.00 -10.85
CA GLY A 33 -29.39 -26.32 -9.72
C GLY A 33 -28.47 -25.41 -8.90
N ILE A 34 -27.19 -25.31 -9.24
CA ILE A 34 -26.28 -24.31 -8.68
C ILE A 34 -26.42 -23.00 -9.44
N ASP A 35 -26.74 -21.93 -8.73
CA ASP A 35 -26.63 -20.57 -9.23
C ASP A 35 -25.21 -20.03 -8.93
N TRP A 36 -24.40 -19.90 -9.98
CA TRP A 36 -23.02 -19.44 -9.86
C TRP A 36 -22.88 -17.99 -9.37
N GLN A 37 -23.92 -17.16 -9.53
CA GLN A 37 -23.94 -15.83 -8.92
C GLN A 37 -24.08 -15.92 -7.40
N GLN A 38 -24.90 -16.85 -6.90
CA GLN A 38 -25.02 -17.10 -5.46
C GLN A 38 -23.75 -17.72 -4.87
N VAL A 39 -23.03 -18.54 -5.65
CA VAL A 39 -21.70 -19.04 -5.27
C VAL A 39 -20.71 -17.87 -5.12
N TYR A 40 -20.63 -16.98 -6.12
CA TYR A 40 -19.73 -15.84 -6.09
C TYR A 40 -20.01 -14.89 -4.92
N LEU A 41 -21.28 -14.62 -4.63
CA LEU A 41 -21.73 -13.80 -3.50
C LEU A 41 -21.71 -14.52 -2.14
N GLN A 42 -21.17 -15.75 -2.10
CA GLN A 42 -21.02 -16.57 -0.89
C GLN A 42 -22.35 -16.78 -0.14
N LYS A 43 -23.45 -17.06 -0.86
CA LYS A 43 -24.80 -17.19 -0.28
C LYS A 43 -25.22 -18.61 0.09
N TYR A 44 -24.58 -19.64 -0.45
CA TYR A 44 -24.82 -21.01 -0.03
C TYR A 44 -24.27 -21.26 1.36
N THR A 45 -25.05 -21.95 2.21
CA THR A 45 -24.59 -22.36 3.53
C THR A 45 -23.40 -23.33 3.37
N PRO A 46 -22.24 -23.04 3.99
CA PRO A 46 -21.11 -23.97 3.94
C PRO A 46 -21.50 -25.29 4.64
N PRO A 47 -21.08 -26.46 4.12
CA PRO A 47 -21.41 -27.75 4.71
C PRO A 47 -20.74 -27.99 6.06
N PHE A 48 -19.70 -27.21 6.38
CA PHE A 48 -18.97 -27.26 7.63
C PHE A 48 -18.66 -25.84 8.10
N VAL A 49 -18.95 -25.55 9.36
CA VAL A 49 -18.58 -24.30 10.03
C VAL A 49 -17.55 -24.67 11.10
N PRO A 50 -16.28 -24.24 10.97
CA PRO A 50 -15.24 -24.55 11.93
C PRO A 50 -15.63 -24.12 13.36
N PRO A 51 -15.41 -24.97 14.38
CA PRO A 51 -15.62 -24.59 15.77
C PRO A 51 -14.74 -23.39 16.16
N ARG A 52 -15.30 -22.47 16.95
CA ARG A 52 -14.54 -21.32 17.43
C ARG A 52 -13.42 -21.78 18.37
N GLY A 53 -12.20 -21.31 18.11
CA GLY A 53 -11.03 -21.62 18.93
C GLY A 53 -10.28 -22.88 18.52
N GLU A 54 -10.77 -23.64 17.53
CA GLU A 54 -9.99 -24.72 16.93
C GLU A 54 -9.01 -24.17 15.89
N VAL A 55 -7.73 -24.49 16.09
CA VAL A 55 -6.67 -24.20 15.13
C VAL A 55 -6.67 -25.31 14.09
N ASN A 56 -7.23 -25.03 12.91
CA ASN A 56 -7.19 -25.94 11.76
C ASN A 56 -5.84 -25.87 11.03
N ALA A 57 -4.74 -25.92 11.79
CA ALA A 57 -3.38 -26.05 11.28
C ALA A 57 -2.84 -27.41 11.70
N ALA A 58 -1.81 -27.91 10.99
CA ALA A 58 -1.04 -29.05 11.50
C ALA A 58 -0.51 -28.70 12.90
N ASP A 59 -0.54 -29.66 13.82
CA ASP A 59 0.05 -29.47 15.14
C ASP A 59 1.52 -29.09 14.94
N ALA A 60 2.02 -28.09 15.69
CA ALA A 60 3.42 -27.72 15.65
C ALA A 60 4.33 -28.94 15.93
N PHE A 61 3.85 -29.94 16.68
CA PHE A 61 4.53 -31.22 16.89
C PHE A 61 4.61 -32.11 15.64
N ASP A 62 3.66 -32.02 14.70
CA ASP A 62 3.61 -32.83 13.46
C ASP A 62 4.44 -32.23 12.32
N ILE A 63 4.79 -30.93 12.39
CA ILE A 63 5.57 -30.21 11.38
C ILE A 63 7.08 -30.52 11.50
N GLY A 64 7.52 -31.03 12.65
CA GLY A 64 8.93 -31.23 12.99
C GLY A 64 9.59 -29.93 13.49
N SER A 65 10.71 -30.07 14.21
CA SER A 65 11.52 -28.93 14.66
C SER A 65 12.51 -28.52 13.58
N PHE A 66 12.57 -27.24 13.25
CA PHE A 66 13.69 -26.67 12.51
C PHE A 66 14.83 -26.45 13.49
N ASP A 67 16.02 -27.01 13.23
CA ASP A 67 17.16 -26.84 14.12
C ASP A 67 17.76 -25.44 13.94
N GLU A 68 17.91 -24.69 15.03
CA GLU A 68 18.59 -23.40 14.97
C GLU A 68 20.07 -23.56 14.56
N GLU A 69 20.68 -24.72 14.83
CA GLU A 69 22.03 -25.05 14.36
C GLU A 69 22.14 -25.05 12.83
N ASP A 70 21.08 -25.40 12.10
CA ASP A 70 21.07 -25.45 10.63
C ASP A 70 21.24 -24.06 10.00
N THR A 71 20.87 -23.00 10.72
CA THR A 71 20.97 -21.62 10.25
C THR A 71 22.08 -20.83 10.95
N LYS A 72 22.69 -21.41 11.99
CA LYS A 72 23.74 -20.79 12.76
C LYS A 72 25.00 -20.60 11.92
N GLY A 73 25.44 -19.35 11.81
CA GLY A 73 26.63 -19.00 11.03
C GLY A 73 26.35 -18.64 9.57
N ILE A 74 25.11 -18.78 9.10
CA ILE A 74 24.67 -18.20 7.82
C ILE A 74 24.67 -16.68 7.96
N LYS A 75 25.37 -15.99 7.07
CA LYS A 75 25.39 -14.51 7.00
C LYS A 75 24.77 -14.09 5.69
N LEU A 76 23.79 -13.20 5.78
CA LEU A 76 23.24 -12.54 4.61
C LEU A 76 24.22 -11.48 4.14
N THR A 77 24.66 -11.61 2.90
CA THR A 77 25.53 -10.65 2.22
C THR A 77 24.70 -9.59 1.51
N ASP A 78 25.34 -8.51 1.07
CA ASP A 78 24.67 -7.49 0.25
C ASP A 78 24.13 -8.08 -1.06
N ALA A 79 24.80 -9.09 -1.62
CA ALA A 79 24.33 -9.80 -2.81
C ALA A 79 23.01 -10.57 -2.54
N ASP A 80 22.84 -11.12 -1.34
CA ASP A 80 21.58 -11.78 -0.95
C ASP A 80 20.45 -10.77 -0.78
N GLN A 81 20.75 -9.60 -0.18
CA GLN A 81 19.76 -8.52 -0.02
C GLN A 81 19.32 -7.95 -1.38
N GLU A 82 20.24 -7.86 -2.33
CA GLU A 82 19.96 -7.35 -3.67
C GLU A 82 18.91 -8.19 -4.43
N LEU A 83 18.81 -9.49 -4.14
CA LEU A 83 17.75 -10.36 -4.69
C LEU A 83 16.35 -9.90 -4.27
N TYR A 84 16.23 -9.29 -3.08
CA TYR A 84 14.95 -8.87 -2.49
C TYR A 84 14.70 -7.36 -2.61
N LYS A 85 15.52 -6.61 -3.36
CA LYS A 85 15.37 -5.15 -3.48
C LYS A 85 13.98 -4.71 -3.98
N ASN A 86 13.32 -5.54 -4.78
CA ASN A 86 11.99 -5.29 -5.35
C ASN A 86 10.88 -6.11 -4.64
N PHE A 87 11.18 -6.69 -3.48
CA PHE A 87 10.21 -7.42 -2.69
C PHE A 87 9.11 -6.53 -2.07
N PRO A 88 9.40 -5.30 -1.58
CA PRO A 88 8.36 -4.44 -1.04
C PRO A 88 7.31 -4.08 -2.11
N LEU A 89 6.04 -4.33 -1.81
CA LEU A 89 4.91 -4.06 -2.69
C LEU A 89 3.71 -3.52 -1.91
N VAL A 90 3.05 -2.52 -2.48
CA VAL A 90 1.75 -2.03 -2.00
C VAL A 90 0.73 -2.18 -3.13
N ILE A 91 -0.33 -2.94 -2.86
CA ILE A 91 -1.45 -3.09 -3.81
C ILE A 91 -2.44 -1.95 -3.54
N SER A 92 -2.45 -0.95 -4.43
CA SER A 92 -3.20 0.29 -4.22
C SER A 92 -4.68 0.04 -3.91
N GLU A 93 -5.34 -0.86 -4.64
CA GLU A 93 -6.76 -1.19 -4.42
C GLU A 93 -7.01 -1.77 -3.01
N ARG A 94 -6.12 -2.66 -2.53
CA ARG A 94 -6.25 -3.27 -1.20
C ARG A 94 -6.04 -2.22 -0.10
N TRP A 95 -5.02 -1.38 -0.25
CA TRP A 95 -4.74 -0.32 0.73
C TRP A 95 -5.87 0.71 0.78
N GLN A 96 -6.37 1.15 -0.37
CA GLN A 96 -7.50 2.09 -0.43
C GLN A 96 -8.78 1.47 0.14
N GLY A 97 -9.05 0.19 -0.15
CA GLY A 97 -10.19 -0.54 0.43
C GLY A 97 -10.11 -0.62 1.95
N GLU A 98 -8.96 -1.02 2.49
CA GLU A 98 -8.74 -1.06 3.94
C GLU A 98 -8.95 0.31 4.59
N VAL A 99 -8.37 1.37 4.00
CA VAL A 99 -8.50 2.74 4.50
C VAL A 99 -9.97 3.20 4.46
N ALA A 100 -10.66 2.97 3.35
CA ALA A 100 -12.05 3.35 3.14
C ALA A 100 -13.00 2.69 4.15
N GLU A 101 -12.78 1.40 4.45
CA GLU A 101 -13.63 0.62 5.35
C GLU A 101 -13.34 0.86 6.84
N THR A 102 -12.22 1.50 7.19
CA THR A 102 -11.78 1.64 8.58
C THR A 102 -11.65 3.08 9.08
N VAL A 103 -10.85 3.92 8.41
CA VAL A 103 -10.37 5.20 8.99
C VAL A 103 -10.62 6.41 8.11
N PHE A 104 -11.05 6.23 6.87
CA PHE A 104 -11.14 7.33 5.89
C PHE A 104 -11.99 8.50 6.39
N GLU A 105 -13.21 8.23 6.87
CA GLU A 105 -14.11 9.29 7.34
C GLU A 105 -13.60 10.00 8.60
N THR A 106 -13.11 9.25 9.58
CA THR A 106 -12.64 9.81 10.85
C THR A 106 -11.40 10.67 10.66
N ILE A 107 -10.42 10.18 9.90
CA ILE A 107 -9.18 10.91 9.62
C ILE A 107 -9.44 12.17 8.80
N ASN A 108 -10.28 12.11 7.76
CA ASN A 108 -10.61 13.31 6.98
C ASN A 108 -11.31 14.38 7.82
N ASN A 109 -12.28 13.98 8.65
CA ASN A 109 -12.97 14.91 9.56
C ASN A 109 -12.03 15.57 10.57
N GLU A 110 -11.04 14.83 11.08
CA GLU A 110 -10.01 15.38 11.99
C GLU A 110 -9.04 16.31 11.25
N ALA A 111 -8.61 15.94 10.05
CA ALA A 111 -7.75 16.74 9.19
C ALA A 111 -8.42 18.07 8.84
N ASP A 112 -9.69 18.06 8.41
CA ASP A 112 -10.47 19.26 8.07
C ASP A 112 -10.60 20.20 9.27
N LYS A 113 -10.84 19.67 10.47
CA LYS A 113 -10.90 20.48 11.70
C LYS A 113 -9.55 21.12 12.00
N LEU A 114 -8.45 20.39 11.82
CA LEU A 114 -7.10 20.89 12.08
C LEU A 114 -6.69 21.96 11.05
N GLU A 115 -6.99 21.73 9.78
CA GLU A 115 -6.70 22.66 8.70
C GLU A 115 -7.48 23.96 8.88
N ASN A 116 -8.78 23.89 9.16
CA ASN A 116 -9.59 25.09 9.41
C ASN A 116 -9.07 25.95 10.57
N LYS A 117 -8.52 25.33 11.63
CA LYS A 117 -7.86 26.07 12.73
C LYS A 117 -6.56 26.77 12.31
N LYS A 118 -5.84 26.23 11.32
CA LYS A 118 -4.53 26.73 10.87
C LYS A 118 -4.62 27.65 9.65
N LYS A 119 -5.71 27.56 8.86
CA LYS A 119 -5.93 28.25 7.59
C LYS A 119 -5.67 29.76 7.66
N ALA A 120 -6.19 30.43 8.70
CA ALA A 120 -5.99 31.87 8.87
C ALA A 120 -4.51 32.23 9.09
N LYS A 121 -3.77 31.44 9.90
CA LYS A 121 -2.35 31.67 10.19
C LYS A 121 -1.46 31.38 8.98
N GLN A 122 -1.79 30.34 8.21
CA GLN A 122 -1.04 29.96 7.01
C GLN A 122 -1.21 30.99 5.89
N LYS A 123 -2.46 31.39 5.60
CA LYS A 123 -2.78 32.41 4.59
C LYS A 123 -2.07 33.74 4.86
N LEU A 124 -1.99 34.14 6.13
CA LEU A 124 -1.29 35.35 6.56
C LEU A 124 0.23 35.27 6.39
N ARG A 125 0.83 34.08 6.53
CA ARG A 125 2.30 33.93 6.53
C ARG A 125 2.90 33.57 5.18
N PHE A 126 2.24 32.71 4.40
CA PHE A 126 2.86 32.13 3.21
C PHE A 126 2.07 32.36 1.92
N ASP A 127 0.75 32.50 1.99
CA ASP A 127 -0.11 32.50 0.78
C ASP A 127 -0.53 33.93 0.36
N ALA A 128 -0.13 34.96 1.11
CA ALA A 128 -0.55 36.35 0.87
C ALA A 128 -0.07 36.92 -0.48
N ASP A 129 1.02 36.39 -1.03
CA ASP A 129 1.72 36.89 -2.23
C ASP A 129 1.61 35.94 -3.43
N GLU A 130 0.72 34.95 -3.38
CA GLU A 130 0.60 33.92 -4.43
C GLU A 130 -0.04 34.46 -5.73
N LYS A 131 -0.94 35.44 -5.61
CA LYS A 131 -1.59 36.06 -6.77
C LYS A 131 -0.65 37.02 -7.48
N GLY A 132 -0.04 36.56 -8.57
CA GLY A 132 0.86 37.34 -9.42
C GLY A 132 2.35 37.03 -9.22
N SER A 133 2.66 36.03 -8.39
CA SER A 133 4.01 35.54 -8.17
C SER A 133 4.43 34.53 -9.25
N ASP A 134 5.72 34.53 -9.61
CA ASP A 134 6.36 33.56 -10.50
C ASP A 134 6.86 32.30 -9.75
N CYS A 135 6.35 32.05 -8.54
CA CYS A 135 6.66 30.86 -7.75
C CYS A 135 6.31 29.57 -8.51
N ILE A 136 7.28 28.65 -8.61
CA ILE A 136 7.16 27.37 -9.30
C ILE A 136 6.58 26.30 -8.37
N LEU A 137 7.11 26.23 -7.15
CA LEU A 137 6.77 25.21 -6.14
C LEU A 137 7.05 25.75 -4.75
N HIS A 138 6.21 25.39 -3.78
CA HIS A 138 6.45 25.71 -2.38
C HIS A 138 5.98 24.59 -1.46
N GLY A 139 6.56 24.53 -0.27
CA GLY A 139 6.24 23.49 0.70
C GLY A 139 7.29 23.35 1.79
N TYR A 140 7.03 22.46 2.74
CA TYR A 140 7.96 22.20 3.84
C TYR A 140 9.13 21.33 3.38
N ILE A 141 10.34 21.77 3.69
CA ILE A 141 11.56 20.98 3.53
C ILE A 141 12.34 20.94 4.85
N LYS A 142 13.22 19.95 4.99
CA LYS A 142 14.22 19.91 6.05
C LYS A 142 15.57 20.34 5.48
N LYS A 143 16.18 21.36 6.08
CA LYS A 143 17.55 21.80 5.78
C LYS A 143 18.47 21.39 6.92
N LEU A 144 19.57 20.71 6.60
CA LEU A 144 20.61 20.43 7.58
C LEU A 144 21.30 21.74 7.94
N GLY A 145 21.49 21.98 9.23
CA GLY A 145 22.25 23.15 9.68
C GLY A 145 23.70 23.13 9.17
N GLY A 146 24.37 24.27 9.32
CA GLY A 146 25.76 24.42 8.89
C GLY A 146 26.74 23.50 9.65
N PRO A 147 28.05 23.62 9.41
CA PRO A 147 29.08 22.71 9.94
C PRO A 147 29.08 22.55 11.46
N PHE A 148 28.52 23.51 12.19
CA PHE A 148 28.45 23.56 13.64
C PHE A 148 27.05 23.26 14.22
N ALA A 149 26.06 23.05 13.35
CA ALA A 149 24.68 22.76 13.71
C ALA A 149 24.22 21.48 13.02
N SER A 150 24.40 20.34 13.69
CA SER A 150 23.99 19.01 13.19
C SER A 150 22.48 18.76 13.20
N ALA A 151 21.67 19.80 13.45
CA ALA A 151 20.23 19.69 13.58
C ALA A 151 19.52 19.96 12.25
N TRP A 152 18.63 19.07 11.86
CA TRP A 152 17.68 19.31 10.78
C TRP A 152 16.63 20.33 11.19
N GLN A 153 16.49 21.39 10.40
CA GLN A 153 15.53 22.45 10.65
C GLN A 153 14.46 22.48 9.57
N THR A 154 13.20 22.46 9.99
CA THR A 154 12.06 22.64 9.09
C THR A 154 12.03 24.08 8.56
N ARG A 155 11.86 24.22 7.25
CA ARG A 155 11.72 25.49 6.54
C ARG A 155 10.55 25.40 5.58
N TYR A 156 9.80 26.49 5.44
CA TYR A 156 8.85 26.62 4.35
C TYR A 156 9.59 27.22 3.15
N ALA A 157 9.79 26.41 2.10
CA ALA A 157 10.52 26.79 0.91
C ALA A 157 9.58 27.37 -0.14
N LYS A 158 10.03 28.39 -0.86
CA LYS A 158 9.41 28.89 -2.09
C LYS A 158 10.46 28.94 -3.19
N LEU A 159 10.26 28.15 -4.24
CA LEU A 159 11.13 28.07 -5.40
C LEU A 159 10.63 29.00 -6.50
N TYR A 160 11.52 29.83 -7.01
CA TYR A 160 11.29 30.76 -8.12
C TYR A 160 12.31 30.46 -9.24
N PRO A 161 12.12 31.01 -10.46
CA PRO A 161 13.04 30.79 -11.56
C PRO A 161 14.50 31.16 -11.26
N ASN A 162 14.74 32.15 -10.39
CA ASN A 162 16.07 32.68 -10.09
C ASN A 162 16.52 32.54 -8.64
N ARG A 163 15.68 32.00 -7.75
CA ARG A 163 15.98 31.93 -6.31
C ARG A 163 15.15 30.89 -5.58
N LEU A 164 15.69 30.45 -4.46
CA LEU A 164 14.99 29.68 -3.44
C LEU A 164 14.91 30.52 -2.16
N GLU A 165 13.70 30.75 -1.68
CA GLU A 165 13.45 31.43 -0.41
C GLU A 165 13.15 30.39 0.68
N LEU A 166 13.85 30.45 1.81
CA LEU A 166 13.67 29.54 2.93
C LEU A 166 13.16 30.32 4.14
N HIS A 167 11.89 30.11 4.47
CA HIS A 167 11.22 30.78 5.57
C HIS A 167 11.28 29.95 6.85
N PRO A 168 12.02 30.37 7.89
CA PRO A 168 11.99 29.75 9.21
C PRO A 168 10.66 30.05 9.93
N GLU A 169 10.19 29.16 10.79
CA GLU A 169 8.99 29.44 11.59
C GLU A 169 9.20 30.57 12.62
N SER A 170 10.45 30.76 13.05
CA SER A 170 10.85 31.71 14.10
C SER A 170 11.10 33.14 13.61
N THR A 171 11.28 33.38 12.31
CA THR A 171 11.61 34.70 11.77
C THR A 171 10.76 35.02 10.54
N THR A 172 10.54 36.31 10.29
CA THR A 172 9.78 36.78 9.12
C THR A 172 10.65 37.04 7.89
N LYS A 173 11.99 36.99 8.04
CA LYS A 173 12.91 37.22 6.93
C LYS A 173 13.34 35.88 6.34
N PRO A 174 13.07 35.61 5.05
CA PRO A 174 13.58 34.41 4.41
C PRO A 174 15.09 34.47 4.24
N GLU A 175 15.72 33.31 4.33
CA GLU A 175 17.05 33.09 3.77
C GLU A 175 16.91 32.94 2.26
N LEU A 176 17.66 33.74 1.49
CA LEU A 176 17.62 33.73 0.02
C LEU A 176 18.83 32.97 -0.51
N VAL A 177 18.57 32.00 -1.39
CA VAL A 177 19.59 31.31 -2.17
C VAL A 177 19.34 31.67 -3.63
N PHE A 178 20.22 32.47 -4.22
CA PHE A 178 20.13 32.78 -5.65
C PHE A 178 20.64 31.58 -6.45
N LEU A 179 19.91 31.24 -7.51
CA LEU A 179 20.31 30.21 -8.45
C LEU A 179 21.07 30.92 -9.57
N ASP A 180 22.37 30.65 -9.68
CA ASP A 180 23.16 31.14 -10.82
C ASP A 180 22.60 30.49 -12.11
N GLN A 181 22.49 31.27 -13.19
CA GLN A 181 22.12 30.77 -14.53
C GLN A 181 23.24 29.90 -15.12
#